data_AF-A0A946GDD2-F1
#
_entry.id   AF-A0A946GDD2-F1
#
_cell.length_a   1.000
_cell.length_b   1.000
_cell.length_c   1.000
_cell.angle_alpha   90.00
_cell.angle_beta   90.00
_cell.angle_gamma   90.00
#
_symmetry.space_group_name_H-M   'P 1'
#
loop_
_entity.id
_entity.type
_entity.pdbx_description
1 polymer ?
#
loop_
_entity_poly.entity_id
_entity_poly.type
_entity_poly.pdbx_seq_one_letter_code
_entity_poly.pdbx_strand_id
1 'polypeptide(L)'
;MRSGVRNILAIAAPLALAACADPASLALGGASVVTMIDSGKTVSDHVMSFATGEECTFRHSLRGQAWCQPRRGTESDEQSKLVCYQSIARTTCYEVANRFETETRRTP
;
A
#
# COMPACT_ATOMS: atom_id res chain seq x y z
N MET A 1 20.28 -35.60 -8.68
CA MET A 1 21.14 -34.72 -7.84
C MET A 1 20.86 -33.22 -7.99
N ARG A 2 20.31 -32.70 -9.11
CA ARG A 2 20.12 -31.24 -9.32
C ARG A 2 18.93 -30.57 -8.60
N SER A 3 17.86 -31.31 -8.29
CA SER A 3 16.64 -30.71 -7.71
C SER A 3 16.79 -30.38 -6.21
N GLY A 4 17.44 -31.26 -5.44
CA GLY A 4 17.65 -31.06 -4.00
C GLY A 4 18.53 -29.84 -3.70
N VAL A 5 19.65 -29.69 -4.43
CA VAL A 5 20.54 -28.53 -4.29
C VAL A 5 19.83 -27.22 -4.68
N ARG A 6 19.00 -27.24 -5.73
CA ARG A 6 18.21 -26.08 -6.16
C ARG A 6 17.20 -25.64 -5.09
N ASN A 7 16.52 -26.59 -4.46
CA ASN A 7 15.54 -26.30 -3.41
C ASN A 7 16.22 -25.78 -2.13
N ILE A 8 17.38 -26.34 -1.77
CA ILE A 8 18.17 -25.84 -0.63
C ILE A 8 18.62 -24.40 -0.90
N LEU A 9 19.12 -24.09 -2.09
CA LEU A 9 19.52 -22.73 -2.44
C LEU A 9 18.35 -21.74 -2.38
N ALA A 10 17.16 -22.14 -2.85
CA ALA A 10 15.98 -21.28 -2.86
C ALA A 10 15.53 -20.87 -1.44
N ILE A 11 15.77 -21.71 -0.44
CA ILE A 11 15.40 -21.43 0.96
C ILE A 11 16.56 -20.73 1.70
N ALA A 12 17.79 -21.20 1.52
CA ALA A 12 18.95 -20.68 2.25
C ALA A 12 19.35 -19.25 1.83
N ALA A 13 19.13 -18.89 0.55
CA ALA A 13 19.49 -17.56 0.05
C ALA A 13 18.77 -16.41 0.78
N PRO A 14 17.42 -16.37 0.89
CA PRO A 14 16.74 -15.28 1.60
C PRO A 14 17.08 -15.23 3.10
N LEU A 15 17.32 -16.38 3.74
CA LEU A 15 17.76 -16.46 5.14
C LEU A 15 19.12 -15.80 5.35
N ALA A 16 20.07 -16.03 4.43
CA ALA A 16 21.39 -15.39 4.47
C ALA A 16 21.32 -13.87 4.24
N LEU A 17 20.42 -13.40 3.37
CA LEU A 17 20.22 -11.96 3.16
C LEU A 17 19.60 -11.27 4.38
N ALA A 18 18.68 -11.94 5.08
CA ALA A 18 18.04 -11.39 6.28
C ALA A 18 19.02 -11.24 7.46
N ALA A 19 20.13 -11.98 7.48
CA ALA A 19 21.14 -11.90 8.55
C ALA A 19 21.84 -10.53 8.63
N CYS A 20 21.85 -9.76 7.53
CA CYS A 20 22.41 -8.41 7.48
C CYS A 20 21.40 -7.32 7.85
N ALA A 21 20.11 -7.67 8.04
CA ALA A 21 19.09 -6.71 8.39
C ALA A 21 19.02 -6.55 9.92
N ASP A 22 19.09 -5.31 10.39
CA ASP A 22 18.82 -5.03 11.79
C ASP A 22 17.32 -5.22 12.11
N PRO A 23 16.96 -5.47 13.38
CA PRO A 23 15.57 -5.71 13.78
C PRO A 23 14.62 -4.55 13.44
N ALA A 24 15.11 -3.31 13.45
CA ALA A 24 14.29 -2.14 13.16
C ALA A 24 13.96 -2.08 11.66
N SER A 25 14.93 -2.35 10.78
CA SER A 25 14.73 -2.46 9.34
C SER A 25 13.71 -3.54 8.97
N LEU A 26 13.75 -4.70 9.64
CA LEU A 26 12.75 -5.76 9.45
C LEU A 26 11.35 -5.30 9.88
N ALA A 27 11.24 -4.64 11.03
CA ALA A 27 9.96 -4.12 11.51
C ALA A 27 9.38 -3.04 10.57
N LEU A 28 10.21 -2.10 10.12
CA LEU A 28 9.83 -1.05 9.17
C LEU A 28 9.40 -1.63 7.81
N GLY A 29 10.12 -2.63 7.31
CA GLY A 29 9.76 -3.34 6.09
C GLY A 29 8.42 -4.05 6.22
N GLY A 30 8.22 -4.80 7.31
CA GLY A 30 6.96 -5.48 7.58
C GLY A 30 5.78 -4.52 7.71
N ALA A 31 5.94 -3.44 8.49
CA ALA A 31 4.94 -2.40 8.63
C ALA A 31 4.61 -1.72 7.30
N SER A 32 5.61 -1.50 6.44
CA SER A 32 5.42 -0.94 5.09
C SER A 32 4.60 -1.85 4.19
N VAL A 33 4.76 -3.17 4.28
CA VAL A 33 3.93 -4.13 3.54
C VAL A 33 2.48 -4.10 4.03
N VAL A 34 2.27 -4.15 5.35
CA VAL A 34 0.93 -4.13 5.95
C VAL A 34 0.18 -2.84 5.58
N THR A 35 0.82 -1.68 5.76
CA THR A 35 0.24 -0.37 5.44
C THR A 35 -0.03 -0.21 3.94
N MET A 36 0.81 -0.78 3.08
CA MET A 36 0.59 -0.80 1.63
C MET A 36 -0.64 -1.62 1.24
N ILE A 37 -0.88 -2.76 1.89
CA ILE A 37 -2.08 -3.59 1.65
C ILE A 37 -3.34 -2.87 2.13
N ASP A 38 -3.29 -2.29 3.32
CA ASP A 38 -4.44 -1.64 3.95
C ASP A 38 -4.83 -0.33 3.25
N SER A 39 -3.87 0.58 3.08
CA SER A 39 -4.10 1.97 2.64
C SER A 39 -3.51 2.30 1.28
N GLY A 40 -2.61 1.45 0.75
CA GLY A 40 -1.88 1.75 -0.48
C GLY A 40 -0.68 2.66 -0.34
N LYS A 41 -0.26 2.91 0.89
CA LYS A 41 0.90 3.71 1.25
C LYS A 41 1.82 2.89 2.12
N THR A 42 3.12 2.95 1.85
CA THR A 42 4.15 2.47 2.78
C THR A 42 4.23 3.36 4.02
N VAL A 43 5.00 2.95 5.03
CA VAL A 43 5.27 3.81 6.20
C VAL A 43 5.95 5.11 5.75
N SER A 44 6.91 5.01 4.82
CA SER A 44 7.62 6.15 4.24
C SER A 44 6.66 7.12 3.53
N ASP A 45 5.69 6.58 2.78
CA ASP A 45 4.68 7.37 2.09
C ASP A 45 3.80 8.17 3.08
N HIS A 46 3.43 7.56 4.21
CA HIS A 46 2.68 8.23 5.27
C HIS A 46 3.48 9.35 5.92
N VAL A 47 4.75 9.10 6.27
CA VAL A 47 5.65 10.10 6.85
C VAL A 47 5.82 11.29 5.89
N MET A 48 6.06 11.02 4.60
CA MET A 48 6.24 12.08 3.62
C MET A 48 4.95 12.86 3.32
N SER A 49 3.80 12.18 3.24
CA SER A 49 2.51 12.86 3.07
C SER A 49 2.18 13.76 4.26
N PHE A 50 2.57 13.36 5.48
CA PHE A 50 2.42 14.18 6.67
C PHE A 50 3.36 15.39 6.66
N ALA A 51 4.63 15.18 6.30
CA ALA A 51 5.64 16.24 6.31
C ALA A 51 5.43 17.31 5.22
N THR A 52 4.97 16.91 4.03
CA THR A 52 4.80 17.80 2.88
C THR A 52 3.40 18.39 2.77
N GLY A 53 2.40 17.74 3.37
CA GLY A 53 0.99 18.05 3.12
C GLY A 53 0.48 17.58 1.75
N GLU A 54 1.32 16.91 0.96
CA GLU A 54 0.97 16.35 -0.35
C GLU A 54 0.47 14.90 -0.24
N GLU A 55 -0.05 14.36 -1.33
CA GLU A 55 -0.32 12.93 -1.48
C GLU A 55 0.91 12.21 -2.04
N CYS A 56 1.76 11.69 -1.14
CA CYS A 56 2.91 10.86 -1.50
C CYS A 56 2.51 9.38 -1.49
N THR A 57 2.78 8.67 -2.58
CA THR A 57 2.61 7.20 -2.64
C THR A 57 3.57 6.58 -3.63
N PHE A 58 4.28 5.54 -3.21
CA PHE A 58 5.18 4.77 -4.06
C PHE A 58 4.51 4.28 -5.36
N ARG A 59 3.19 4.08 -5.36
CA ARG A 59 2.44 3.69 -6.56
C ARG A 59 2.46 4.75 -7.67
N HIS A 60 2.66 6.03 -7.36
CA HIS A 60 2.84 7.07 -8.37
C HIS A 60 4.16 6.84 -9.12
N SER A 61 5.24 6.58 -8.38
CA SER A 61 6.56 6.30 -8.93
C SER A 61 6.54 5.08 -9.85
N LEU A 62 5.81 4.02 -9.49
CA LEU A 62 5.60 2.84 -10.35
C LEU A 62 4.88 3.16 -11.68
N ARG A 63 4.08 4.23 -11.71
CA ARG A 63 3.37 4.71 -12.90
C ARG A 63 4.16 5.77 -13.66
N GLY A 64 5.42 6.00 -13.31
CA GLY A 64 6.26 7.05 -13.91
C GLY A 64 5.84 8.47 -13.53
N GLN A 65 5.05 8.64 -12.49
CA GLN A 65 4.61 9.95 -11.99
C GLN A 65 5.50 10.42 -10.83
N ALA A 66 5.45 11.71 -10.52
CA ALA A 66 6.08 12.25 -9.32
C ALA A 66 5.54 11.54 -8.07
N TRP A 67 6.44 11.20 -7.14
CA TRP A 67 6.12 10.43 -5.94
C TRP A 67 5.04 11.13 -5.08
N CYS A 68 5.25 12.43 -4.85
CA CYS A 68 4.31 13.33 -4.19
C CYS A 68 3.58 14.16 -5.24
N GLN A 69 2.27 14.31 -5.05
CA GLN A 69 1.40 15.14 -5.87
C GLN A 69 0.53 16.00 -4.95
N PRO A 70 0.14 17.21 -5.36
CA PRO A 70 -0.82 18.02 -4.61
C PRO A 70 -2.08 17.20 -4.27
N ARG A 71 -2.60 17.33 -3.04
CA ARG A 71 -3.83 16.61 -2.65
C ARG A 71 -4.95 16.99 -3.61
N ARG A 72 -5.59 15.99 -4.25
CA ARG A 72 -6.81 16.22 -5.02
C ARG A 72 -7.91 16.62 -4.04
N GLY A 73 -8.23 17.90 -4.00
CA GLY A 73 -9.16 18.48 -3.03
C GLY A 73 -9.13 20.01 -2.96
N THR A 74 -8.12 20.67 -3.52
CA THR A 74 -8.12 22.13 -3.66
C THR A 74 -8.69 22.62 -5.00
N GLU A 75 -8.58 21.84 -6.08
CA GLU A 75 -9.13 22.20 -7.40
C GLU A 75 -9.44 20.94 -8.24
N SER A 76 -10.61 20.34 -8.07
CA SER A 76 -11.28 19.60 -9.16
C SER A 76 -12.73 19.32 -8.76
N ASP A 77 -13.60 20.27 -9.08
CA ASP A 77 -15.02 20.00 -9.33
C ASP A 77 -15.14 18.88 -10.40
N GLU A 78 -16.15 18.03 -10.26
CA GLU A 78 -16.50 16.93 -11.16
C GLU A 78 -15.69 15.61 -11.07
N GLN A 79 -15.32 15.17 -9.87
CA GLN A 79 -15.22 13.70 -9.69
C GLN A 79 -16.63 13.14 -9.63
N SER A 80 -17.08 12.54 -10.75
CA SER A 80 -18.25 11.66 -10.82
C SER A 80 -18.37 10.88 -9.51
N LYS A 81 -19.52 10.97 -8.84
CA LYS A 81 -19.78 10.45 -7.48
C LYS A 81 -19.73 8.91 -7.44
N LEU A 82 -18.57 8.35 -7.76
CA LEU A 82 -18.27 6.94 -7.71
C LEU A 82 -17.98 6.58 -6.26
N VAL A 83 -18.74 5.64 -5.73
CA VAL A 83 -18.50 5.04 -4.42
C VAL A 83 -17.60 3.82 -4.63
N CYS A 84 -16.36 3.92 -4.19
CA CYS A 84 -15.36 2.86 -4.32
C CYS A 84 -15.27 2.04 -3.04
N TYR A 85 -15.54 0.74 -3.15
CA TYR A 85 -15.35 -0.22 -2.06
C TYR A 85 -14.00 -0.93 -2.22
N GLN A 86 -13.18 -0.86 -1.18
CA GLN A 86 -11.89 -1.52 -1.15
C GLN A 86 -12.03 -2.94 -0.61
N SER A 87 -11.62 -3.92 -1.43
CA SER A 87 -11.39 -5.29 -0.99
C SER A 87 -9.89 -5.57 -0.91
N ILE A 88 -9.50 -6.66 -0.24
CA ILE A 88 -8.09 -7.05 -0.06
C ILE A 88 -7.36 -7.22 -1.41
N ALA A 89 -8.07 -7.61 -2.47
CA ALA A 89 -7.46 -7.88 -3.77
C ALA A 89 -7.64 -6.75 -4.79
N ARG A 90 -8.73 -5.98 -4.71
CA ARG A 90 -9.05 -4.93 -5.69
C ARG A 90 -10.05 -3.91 -5.16
N THR A 91 -9.97 -2.68 -5.67
CA THR A 91 -10.99 -1.65 -5.46
C THR A 91 -12.02 -1.75 -6.58
N THR A 92 -13.31 -1.82 -6.22
CA THR A 92 -14.42 -1.79 -7.19
C THR A 92 -15.25 -0.54 -6.94
N CYS A 93 -15.48 0.26 -8.00
CA CYS A 93 -16.23 1.51 -7.91
C CYS A 93 -17.60 1.37 -8.57
N TYR A 94 -18.62 1.92 -7.91
CA TYR A 94 -20.01 1.91 -8.37
C TYR A 94 -20.55 3.34 -8.45
N GLU A 95 -21.45 3.60 -9.40
CA GLU A 95 -22.10 4.90 -9.56
C GLU A 95 -23.17 5.18 -8.49
N VAL A 96 -23.65 4.15 -7.81
CA VAL A 96 -24.69 4.24 -6.78
C VAL A 96 -24.20 3.57 -5.50
N ALA A 97 -24.32 4.26 -4.36
CA ALA A 97 -24.03 3.71 -3.05
C ALA A 97 -24.94 2.49 -2.76
N ASN A 98 -24.39 1.44 -2.14
CA ASN A 98 -25.18 0.26 -1.80
C ASN A 98 -26.30 0.62 -0.82
N ARG A 99 -27.56 0.39 -1.21
CA ARG A 99 -28.76 0.67 -0.39
C ARG A 99 -28.86 -0.20 0.87
N PHE A 100 -28.08 -1.29 0.94
CA PHE A 100 -28.02 -2.22 2.06
C PHE A 100 -26.77 -2.05 2.92
N GLU A 101 -25.98 -0.98 2.72
CA GLU A 101 -24.86 -0.66 3.59
C GLU A 101 -25.42 -0.22 4.96
N THR A 102 -25.63 -1.18 5.85
CA THR A 102 -25.91 -0.89 7.25
C THR A 102 -24.63 -0.39 7.89
N GLU A 103 -24.73 0.71 8.63
CA GLU A 103 -23.70 1.24 9.53
C GLU A 103 -23.33 0.19 10.57
N THR A 104 -22.52 -0.78 10.18
CA THR A 104 -22.19 -1.93 11.02
C THR A 104 -20.81 -2.44 10.64
N ARG A 105 -19.82 -1.55 10.75
CA ARG A 105 -18.42 -1.85 11.12
C ARG A 105 -17.55 -0.62 10.84
N ARG A 106 -17.54 0.31 11.79
CA ARG A 106 -16.39 1.17 12.13
C ARG A 106 -16.79 2.01 13.35
N THR A 107 -17.01 1.35 14.47
CA THR A 107 -16.67 2.00 15.74
C THR A 107 -15.18 1.70 16.00
N PRO A 108 -14.43 2.70 16.50
CA PRO A 108 -12.98 2.63 16.71
C PRO A 108 -12.58 1.53 17.71
#